data_AF-A0A0P7TX78-F1
#
_entry.id   AF-A0A0P7TX78-F1
#
_cell.length_a   1.000
_cell.length_b   1.000
_cell.length_c   1.000
_cell.angle_alpha   90.00
_cell.angle_beta   90.00
_cell.angle_gamma   90.00
#
_symmetry.space_group_name_H-M   'P 1'
#
loop_
_entity.id
_entity.type
_entity.pdbx_description
1 polymer ?
#
loop_
_entity_poly.entity_id
_entity_poly.type
_entity_poly.pdbx_seq_one_letter_code
_entity_poly.pdbx_strand_id
1 'polypeptide(L)'
;MGYKRVVTPRRAGMAVLLCWTVAFVVGLTPMLGWNNLQKLQENGTLTSDLNITCEFETVVSMEYMVYFNFFGWVLPPLLVMLLIYVEIFYMIHRQLNKKVTTGHADPSKYYGKELKLAKSLALVLFFFAASWLPLHILNCITLFCPDCQKPTFLIYIAILLSHGNSAVNPIVYAFRIKKFRSAFLKIWKQYVCCKETPPQGNYMSERGPSLDMRQHRN
;
A
#
# COMPACT_ATOMS: atom_id res chain seq x y z
N MET A 1 -1.08 22.38 18.59
CA MET A 1 -0.78 21.01 19.10
C MET A 1 -0.87 20.06 17.92
N GLY A 2 0.02 19.14 17.57
CA GLY A 2 1.26 18.63 18.14
C GLY A 2 1.50 17.28 17.43
N TYR A 3 1.59 17.27 16.09
CA TYR A 3 1.63 16.05 15.28
C TYR A 3 2.64 15.02 15.82
N LYS A 4 3.83 15.48 16.23
CA LYS A 4 4.88 14.67 16.87
C LYS A 4 4.55 14.15 18.28
N ARG A 5 3.61 14.79 18.98
CA ARG A 5 3.13 14.38 20.32
C ARG A 5 2.00 13.35 20.22
N VAL A 6 1.22 13.38 19.13
CA VAL A 6 0.10 12.45 18.90
C VAL A 6 0.58 11.18 18.20
N VAL A 7 1.41 11.31 17.16
CA VAL A 7 1.97 10.20 16.36
C VAL A 7 3.34 9.81 16.91
N THR A 8 3.36 8.80 17.78
CA THR A 8 4.59 8.25 18.37
C THR A 8 4.88 6.84 17.83
N PRO A 9 6.16 6.39 17.78
CA PRO A 9 6.51 5.06 17.28
C PRO A 9 5.80 3.92 18.01
N ARG A 10 5.61 4.04 19.34
CA ARG A 10 4.88 3.04 20.14
C ARG A 10 3.41 2.91 19.71
N ARG A 11 2.72 4.04 19.49
CA ARG A 11 1.33 4.04 19.02
C ARG A 11 1.21 3.52 17.60
N ALA A 12 2.16 3.86 16.72
CA ALA A 12 2.21 3.31 15.37
C ALA A 12 2.42 1.79 15.37
N GLY A 13 3.34 1.28 16.21
CA GLY A 13 3.56 -0.16 16.39
C GLY A 13 2.32 -0.88 16.91
N MET A 14 1.64 -0.32 17.91
CA MET A 14 0.37 -0.87 18.39
C MET A 14 -0.70 -0.89 17.29
N ALA A 15 -0.82 0.17 16.49
CA ALA A 15 -1.77 0.21 15.39
C ALA A 15 -1.48 -0.88 14.35
N VAL A 16 -0.19 -1.11 14.01
CA VAL A 16 0.21 -2.19 13.09
C VAL A 16 -0.16 -3.57 13.66
N LEU A 17 0.12 -3.81 14.94
CA LEU A 17 -0.25 -5.08 15.59
C LEU A 17 -1.76 -5.31 15.56
N LEU A 18 -2.56 -4.28 15.89
CA LEU A 18 -4.02 -4.35 15.82
C LEU A 18 -4.51 -4.64 14.39
N CYS A 19 -3.92 -4.01 13.37
CA CYS A 19 -4.27 -4.29 11.98
C CYS A 19 -3.98 -5.75 11.61
N TRP A 20 -2.85 -6.31 12.05
CA TRP A 20 -2.54 -7.73 11.83
C TRP A 20 -3.51 -8.65 12.54
N THR A 21 -3.83 -8.39 13.81
CA THR A 21 -4.81 -9.19 14.56
C THR A 21 -6.17 -9.19 13.87
N VAL A 22 -6.66 -8.02 13.44
CA VAL A 22 -7.93 -7.93 12.69
C VAL A 22 -7.84 -8.70 11.37
N ALA A 23 -6.73 -8.58 10.63
CA ALA A 23 -6.54 -9.32 9.39
C ALA A 23 -6.56 -10.84 9.59
N PHE A 24 -5.96 -11.36 10.67
CA PHE A 24 -6.04 -12.77 11.02
C PHE A 24 -7.46 -13.20 11.37
N VAL A 25 -8.18 -12.43 12.18
CA VAL A 25 -9.55 -12.75 12.57
C VAL A 25 -10.46 -12.81 11.34
N VAL A 26 -10.39 -11.79 10.47
CA VAL A 26 -11.15 -11.77 9.21
C VAL A 26 -10.71 -12.94 8.33
N GLY A 27 -9.40 -13.13 8.10
CA GLY A 27 -8.89 -14.19 7.22
C GLY A 27 -9.26 -15.62 7.67
N LEU A 28 -9.32 -15.87 8.98
CA LEU A 28 -9.62 -17.19 9.55
C LEU A 28 -11.11 -17.44 9.80
N THR A 29 -11.97 -16.44 9.60
CA THR A 29 -13.42 -16.58 9.83
C THR A 29 -14.04 -17.76 9.05
N PRO A 30 -13.69 -18.03 7.78
CA PRO A 30 -14.18 -19.23 7.08
C PRO A 30 -13.75 -20.55 7.72
N MET A 31 -12.57 -20.59 8.36
CA MET A 31 -12.08 -21.78 9.07
C MET A 31 -12.78 -22.00 10.41
N LEU A 32 -13.35 -20.94 11.01
CA LEU A 32 -14.07 -21.00 12.28
C LEU A 32 -15.54 -21.45 12.14
N GLY A 33 -16.00 -21.73 10.92
CA GLY A 33 -17.32 -22.32 10.67
C GLY A 33 -18.13 -21.65 9.56
N TRP A 34 -17.72 -20.48 9.05
CA TRP A 34 -18.43 -19.80 7.95
C TRP A 34 -17.94 -20.27 6.58
N ASN A 35 -18.08 -21.56 6.31
CA ASN A 35 -17.70 -22.22 5.05
C ASN A 35 -18.87 -23.02 4.47
N ASN A 36 -18.72 -23.53 3.25
CA ASN A 36 -19.78 -24.30 2.59
C ASN A 36 -19.74 -25.81 2.90
N LEU A 37 -18.92 -26.26 3.87
CA LEU A 37 -18.72 -27.68 4.14
C LEU A 37 -20.02 -28.40 4.51
N GLN A 38 -20.85 -27.78 5.35
CA GLN A 38 -22.15 -28.34 5.73
C GLN A 38 -23.10 -28.49 4.52
N LYS A 39 -23.15 -27.47 3.65
CA LYS A 39 -23.98 -27.50 2.42
C LYS A 39 -23.50 -28.57 1.43
N LEU A 40 -22.19 -28.80 1.34
CA LEU A 40 -21.59 -29.85 0.51
C LEU A 40 -21.87 -31.25 1.04
N GLN A 41 -21.87 -31.41 2.37
CA GLN A 41 -22.18 -32.69 3.02
C GLN A 41 -23.66 -33.08 2.87
N GLU A 42 -24.57 -32.10 2.94
CA GLU A 42 -26.02 -32.31 2.78
C GLU A 42 -26.43 -32.63 1.33
N ASN A 43 -25.73 -32.09 0.32
CA ASN A 43 -26.01 -32.34 -1.10
C ASN A 43 -25.46 -33.69 -1.62
N GLY A 44 -24.81 -34.49 -0.77
CA GLY A 44 -24.36 -35.85 -1.13
C GLY A 44 -23.18 -35.92 -2.12
N THR A 45 -22.51 -34.80 -2.41
CA THR A 45 -21.29 -34.76 -3.25
C THR A 45 -20.03 -35.22 -2.50
N LEU A 46 -20.14 -35.47 -1.19
CA LEU A 46 -19.09 -35.99 -0.35
C LEU A 46 -19.09 -37.52 -0.43
N THR A 47 -18.32 -38.07 -1.38
CA THR A 47 -18.02 -39.50 -1.43
C THR A 47 -17.30 -39.95 -0.15
N SER A 48 -17.39 -41.24 0.18
CA SER A 48 -16.87 -41.85 1.42
C SER A 48 -15.39 -41.55 1.74
N ASP A 49 -14.61 -41.14 0.74
CA ASP A 49 -13.33 -40.48 0.92
C ASP A 49 -13.55 -38.96 0.82
N LEU A 50 -13.28 -38.24 1.91
CA LEU A 50 -13.46 -36.79 2.12
C LEU A 50 -12.64 -35.91 1.13
N ASN A 51 -12.77 -36.15 -0.17
CA ASN A 51 -11.91 -35.62 -1.23
C ASN A 51 -12.69 -34.61 -2.05
N ILE A 52 -12.49 -33.32 -1.74
CA ILE A 52 -13.17 -32.19 -2.37
C ILE A 52 -12.20 -31.55 -3.37
N THR A 53 -12.67 -31.19 -4.57
CA THR A 53 -11.91 -30.36 -5.50
C THR A 53 -11.68 -28.98 -4.88
N CYS A 54 -10.40 -28.64 -4.66
CA CYS A 54 -9.99 -27.38 -4.03
C CYS A 54 -10.23 -26.19 -4.95
N GLU A 55 -11.48 -25.76 -5.04
CA GLU A 55 -11.90 -24.55 -5.72
C GLU A 55 -12.36 -23.51 -4.69
N PHE A 56 -11.98 -22.26 -4.89
CA PHE A 56 -12.27 -21.20 -3.93
C PHE A 56 -13.77 -21.01 -3.71
N GLU A 57 -14.57 -21.10 -4.78
CA GLU A 57 -16.04 -20.93 -4.71
C GLU A 57 -16.74 -22.10 -4.01
N THR A 58 -16.14 -23.29 -4.02
CA THR A 58 -16.72 -24.49 -3.39
C THR A 58 -16.47 -24.48 -1.89
N VAL A 59 -15.27 -24.08 -1.44
CA VAL A 59 -14.92 -24.11 -0.01
C VAL A 59 -15.30 -22.84 0.75
N VAL A 60 -15.29 -21.67 0.11
CA VAL A 60 -15.56 -20.38 0.75
C VAL A 60 -16.93 -19.84 0.33
N SER A 61 -17.74 -19.42 1.31
CA SER A 61 -19.06 -18.85 1.04
C SER A 61 -18.95 -17.49 0.32
N MET A 62 -19.70 -17.35 -0.78
CA MET A 62 -19.80 -16.07 -1.50
C MET A 62 -20.51 -15.00 -0.68
N GLU A 63 -21.45 -15.38 0.19
CA GLU A 63 -22.09 -14.45 1.13
C GLU A 63 -21.06 -13.84 2.08
N TYR A 64 -20.13 -14.66 2.58
CA TYR A 64 -19.02 -14.20 3.40
C TYR A 64 -18.11 -13.24 2.62
N MET A 65 -17.70 -13.63 1.41
CA MET A 65 -16.80 -12.80 0.59
C MET A 65 -17.42 -11.46 0.15
N VAL A 66 -18.74 -11.42 -0.08
CA VAL A 66 -19.42 -10.20 -0.51
C VAL A 66 -19.85 -9.33 0.69
N TYR A 67 -20.67 -9.87 1.60
CA TYR A 67 -21.25 -9.05 2.67
C TYR A 67 -20.24 -8.70 3.76
N PHE A 68 -19.53 -9.70 4.27
CA PHE A 68 -18.60 -9.49 5.36
C PHE A 68 -17.29 -8.90 4.86
N ASN A 69 -16.63 -9.57 3.90
CA ASN A 69 -15.31 -9.13 3.43
C ASN A 69 -15.39 -7.86 2.57
N PHE A 70 -16.13 -7.88 1.46
CA PHE A 70 -16.16 -6.73 0.55
C PHE A 70 -16.89 -5.52 1.13
N PHE A 71 -18.16 -5.67 1.52
CA PHE A 71 -18.95 -4.54 2.05
C PHE A 71 -18.57 -4.13 3.48
N GLY A 72 -18.09 -5.06 4.31
CA GLY A 72 -17.70 -4.77 5.69
C GLY A 72 -16.26 -4.25 5.82
N TRP A 73 -15.29 -4.91 5.18
CA TRP A 73 -13.87 -4.67 5.44
C TRP A 73 -13.09 -4.02 4.31
N VAL A 74 -13.53 -4.12 3.06
CA VAL A 74 -12.81 -3.55 1.91
C VAL A 74 -13.39 -2.20 1.49
N LEU A 75 -14.69 -2.15 1.23
CA LEU A 75 -15.36 -0.95 0.71
C LEU A 75 -15.33 0.23 1.70
N PRO A 76 -15.63 0.07 3.01
CA PRO A 76 -15.66 1.21 3.92
C PRO A 76 -14.29 1.88 4.10
N PRO A 77 -13.18 1.15 4.31
CA PRO A 77 -11.85 1.77 4.33
C PRO A 77 -11.49 2.44 3.00
N LEU A 78 -11.84 1.85 1.86
CA LEU A 78 -11.60 2.48 0.55
C LEU A 78 -12.33 3.82 0.42
N LEU A 79 -13.61 3.87 0.81
CA LEU A 79 -14.41 5.10 0.78
C LEU A 79 -13.86 6.15 1.74
N VAL A 80 -13.54 5.78 2.99
CA VAL A 80 -12.94 6.69 3.98
C VAL A 80 -11.62 7.26 3.45
N MET A 81 -10.75 6.41 2.91
CA MET A 81 -9.48 6.85 2.32
C MET A 81 -9.73 7.81 1.16
N LEU A 82 -10.64 7.49 0.23
CA LEU A 82 -10.99 8.36 -0.89
C LEU A 82 -11.46 9.73 -0.41
N LEU A 83 -12.38 9.78 0.55
CA LEU A 83 -12.87 11.02 1.14
C LEU A 83 -11.75 11.84 1.77
N ILE A 84 -10.85 11.20 2.53
CA ILE A 84 -9.68 11.88 3.10
C ILE A 84 -8.80 12.47 2.00
N TYR A 85 -8.56 11.78 0.89
CA TYR A 85 -7.76 12.34 -0.22
C TYR A 85 -8.46 13.47 -0.95
N VAL A 86 -9.78 13.39 -1.15
CA VAL A 86 -10.57 14.47 -1.73
C VAL A 86 -10.50 15.71 -0.84
N GLU A 87 -10.67 15.55 0.47
CA GLU A 87 -10.53 16.65 1.44
C GLU A 87 -9.13 17.24 1.46
N ILE A 88 -8.08 16.42 1.43
CA ILE A 88 -6.68 16.88 1.33
C ILE A 88 -6.48 17.68 0.05
N PHE A 89 -6.95 17.17 -1.09
CA PHE A 89 -6.78 17.82 -2.38
C PHE A 89 -7.57 19.14 -2.45
N TYR A 90 -8.81 19.14 -1.97
CA TYR A 90 -9.66 20.32 -1.87
C TYR A 90 -9.03 21.39 -0.97
N MET A 91 -8.57 21.01 0.22
CA MET A 91 -7.87 21.91 1.13
C MET A 91 -6.64 22.54 0.47
N ILE A 92 -5.84 21.76 -0.25
CA ILE A 92 -4.65 22.26 -0.95
C ILE A 92 -5.03 23.24 -2.06
N HIS A 93 -6.00 22.89 -2.91
CA HIS A 93 -6.49 23.79 -3.97
C HIS A 93 -7.04 25.10 -3.41
N ARG A 94 -7.81 25.04 -2.32
CA ARG A 94 -8.33 26.24 -1.64
C ARG A 94 -7.23 27.13 -1.07
N GLN A 95 -6.18 26.54 -0.50
CA GLN A 95 -5.03 27.27 0.04
C GLN A 95 -4.16 27.89 -1.06
N LEU A 96 -4.04 27.23 -2.22
CA LEU A 96 -3.37 27.79 -3.40
C LEU A 96 -4.17 28.98 -3.95
N ASN A 97 -5.49 28.83 -4.15
CA ASN A 97 -6.33 29.90 -4.71
C ASN A 97 -6.37 31.16 -3.83
N LYS A 98 -6.46 31.03 -2.49
CA LYS A 98 -6.47 32.19 -1.57
C LYS A 98 -5.16 32.97 -1.56
N LYS A 99 -4.04 32.32 -1.86
CA LYS A 99 -2.68 32.90 -1.72
C LYS A 99 -2.13 33.45 -3.04
N VAL A 100 -2.62 32.99 -4.19
CA VAL A 100 -2.40 33.65 -5.49
C VAL A 100 -2.94 35.09 -5.47
N THR A 101 -4.03 35.34 -4.74
CA THR A 101 -4.60 36.69 -4.55
C THR A 101 -3.77 37.60 -3.63
N THR A 102 -2.87 37.07 -2.80
CA THR A 102 -2.14 37.83 -1.75
C THR A 102 -0.62 37.97 -1.99
N GLY A 103 -0.08 37.55 -3.13
CA GLY A 103 1.26 37.94 -3.61
C GLY A 103 2.49 37.47 -2.78
N HIS A 104 2.30 36.81 -1.64
CA HIS A 104 3.40 36.43 -0.75
C HIS A 104 3.87 34.97 -0.94
N ALA A 105 5.19 34.84 -1.22
CA ALA A 105 6.06 33.66 -1.14
C ALA A 105 5.54 32.32 -1.70
N ASP A 106 6.21 31.82 -2.74
CA ASP A 106 5.91 30.59 -3.49
C ASP A 106 5.62 29.35 -2.61
N PRO A 107 4.34 29.06 -2.31
CA PRO A 107 3.95 27.98 -1.40
C PRO A 107 4.15 26.60 -2.03
N SER A 108 4.29 26.55 -3.37
CA SER A 108 4.48 25.35 -4.17
C SER A 108 5.67 24.51 -3.67
N LYS A 109 6.68 25.15 -3.09
CA LYS A 109 7.91 24.50 -2.63
C LYS A 109 7.76 23.77 -1.30
N TYR A 110 6.92 24.27 -0.37
CA TYR A 110 6.66 23.64 0.93
C TYR A 110 5.56 22.57 0.80
N TYR A 111 4.42 22.92 0.20
CA TYR A 111 3.33 21.99 -0.04
C TYR A 111 3.65 20.96 -1.12
N GLY A 112 4.54 21.27 -2.06
CA GLY A 112 4.88 20.36 -3.16
C GLY A 112 5.50 19.04 -2.70
N LYS A 113 6.24 19.02 -1.59
CA LYS A 113 6.80 17.77 -1.03
C LYS A 113 5.70 16.90 -0.40
N GLU A 114 4.86 17.51 0.43
CA GLU A 114 3.74 16.84 1.10
C GLU A 114 2.68 16.38 0.08
N LEU A 115 2.36 17.22 -0.90
CA LEU A 115 1.46 16.90 -2.02
C LEU A 115 2.04 15.79 -2.89
N LYS A 116 3.36 15.78 -3.14
CA LYS A 116 3.98 14.71 -3.91
C LYS A 116 3.90 13.37 -3.17
N LEU A 117 4.04 13.38 -1.85
CA LEU A 117 3.83 12.20 -1.02
C LEU A 117 2.37 11.76 -1.04
N ALA A 118 1.42 12.67 -0.77
CA ALA A 118 -0.02 12.39 -0.81
C ALA A 118 -0.47 11.87 -2.18
N LYS A 119 0.00 12.48 -3.28
CA LYS A 119 -0.27 12.00 -4.65
C LYS A 119 0.32 10.62 -4.91
N SER A 120 1.46 10.29 -4.31
CA SER A 120 2.02 8.95 -4.39
C SER A 120 1.14 7.95 -3.65
N LEU A 121 0.68 8.27 -2.45
CA LEU A 121 -0.19 7.40 -1.65
C LEU A 121 -1.58 7.22 -2.31
N ALA A 122 -2.16 8.29 -2.85
CA ALA A 122 -3.40 8.23 -3.61
C ALA A 122 -3.28 7.32 -4.85
N LEU A 123 -2.13 7.37 -5.54
CA LEU A 123 -1.87 6.50 -6.68
C LEU A 123 -1.69 5.04 -6.27
N VAL A 124 -1.03 4.76 -5.13
CA VAL A 124 -0.98 3.40 -4.56
C VAL A 124 -2.39 2.88 -4.28
N LEU A 125 -3.27 3.70 -3.69
CA LEU A 125 -4.66 3.32 -3.41
C LEU A 125 -5.48 3.12 -4.67
N PHE A 126 -5.27 3.94 -5.70
CA PHE A 126 -5.90 3.74 -6.99
C PHE A 126 -5.52 2.39 -7.60
N PHE A 127 -4.24 2.02 -7.57
CA PHE A 127 -3.82 0.70 -8.06
C PHE A 127 -4.31 -0.44 -7.18
N PHE A 128 -4.39 -0.25 -5.86
CA PHE A 128 -5.00 -1.22 -4.96
C PHE A 128 -6.48 -1.44 -5.32
N ALA A 129 -7.27 -0.38 -5.48
CA ALA A 129 -8.66 -0.50 -5.90
C ALA A 129 -8.77 -1.12 -7.30
N ALA A 130 -7.99 -0.66 -8.28
CA ALA A 130 -8.03 -1.18 -9.64
C ALA A 130 -7.65 -2.66 -9.73
N SER A 131 -6.80 -3.16 -8.82
CA SER A 131 -6.38 -4.56 -8.80
C SER A 131 -7.33 -5.50 -8.07
N TRP A 132 -7.98 -5.02 -7.00
CA TRP A 132 -8.88 -5.82 -6.17
C TRP A 132 -10.35 -5.74 -6.59
N LEU A 133 -10.80 -4.59 -7.08
CA LEU A 133 -12.21 -4.39 -7.48
C LEU A 133 -12.69 -5.39 -8.53
N PRO A 134 -11.93 -5.75 -9.59
CA PRO A 134 -12.41 -6.72 -10.58
C PRO A 134 -12.75 -8.07 -9.94
N LEU A 135 -11.93 -8.54 -8.99
CA LEU A 135 -12.18 -9.80 -8.29
C LEU A 135 -13.41 -9.70 -7.38
N HIS A 136 -13.55 -8.61 -6.61
CA HIS A 136 -14.73 -8.41 -5.78
C HIS A 136 -16.02 -8.25 -6.60
N ILE A 137 -15.97 -7.60 -7.77
CA ILE A 137 -17.09 -7.49 -8.69
C ILE A 137 -17.49 -8.87 -9.21
N LEU A 138 -16.52 -9.72 -9.58
CA LEU A 138 -16.80 -11.10 -10.01
C LEU A 138 -17.47 -11.89 -8.88
N ASN A 139 -17.01 -11.77 -7.63
CA ASN A 139 -17.65 -12.41 -6.47
C ASN A 139 -19.10 -11.91 -6.26
N CYS A 140 -19.36 -10.61 -6.43
CA CYS A 140 -20.71 -10.06 -6.40
C CYS A 140 -21.59 -10.65 -7.52
N ILE A 141 -21.06 -10.76 -8.74
CA ILE A 141 -21.80 -11.37 -9.86
C ILE A 141 -22.09 -12.84 -9.56
N THR A 142 -21.13 -13.60 -9.01
CA THR A 142 -21.35 -15.00 -8.59
C THR A 142 -22.44 -15.13 -7.53
N LEU A 143 -22.55 -14.18 -6.61
CA LEU A 143 -23.58 -14.21 -5.58
C LEU A 143 -24.97 -13.76 -6.08
N PHE A 144 -25.05 -12.64 -6.79
CA PHE A 144 -26.32 -12.01 -7.18
C PHE A 144 -26.87 -12.52 -8.51
N CYS A 145 -26.03 -13.10 -9.36
CA CYS A 145 -26.42 -13.68 -10.64
C CYS A 145 -25.71 -15.03 -10.84
N PRO A 146 -26.21 -16.12 -10.22
CA PRO A 146 -25.64 -17.45 -10.38
C PRO A 146 -25.73 -17.95 -11.83
N ASP A 147 -26.75 -17.53 -12.58
CA ASP A 147 -26.97 -17.92 -13.99
C ASP A 147 -26.07 -17.16 -14.98
N CYS A 148 -25.38 -16.11 -14.53
CA CYS A 148 -24.49 -15.32 -15.39
C CYS A 148 -23.22 -16.11 -15.71
N GLN A 149 -23.07 -16.53 -16.97
CA GLN A 149 -21.85 -17.16 -17.45
C GLN A 149 -20.70 -16.15 -17.49
N LYS A 150 -19.68 -16.40 -16.67
CA LYS A 150 -18.45 -15.62 -16.62
C LYS A 150 -17.37 -16.37 -17.40
N PRO A 151 -16.79 -15.78 -18.45
CA PRO A 151 -15.74 -16.46 -19.18
C PRO A 151 -14.49 -16.63 -18.28
N THR A 152 -13.91 -17.82 -18.28
CA THR A 152 -12.84 -18.22 -17.35
C THR A 152 -11.61 -17.31 -17.44
N PHE A 153 -11.33 -16.74 -18.62
CA PHE A 153 -10.22 -15.80 -18.79
C PHE A 153 -10.37 -14.54 -17.92
N LEU A 154 -11.59 -14.05 -17.69
CA LEU A 154 -11.82 -12.87 -16.83
C LEU A 154 -11.48 -13.17 -15.37
N ILE A 155 -11.80 -14.38 -14.90
CA ILE A 155 -11.47 -14.84 -13.54
C ILE A 155 -9.95 -14.90 -13.38
N TYR A 156 -9.24 -15.52 -14.33
CA TYR A 156 -7.77 -15.60 -14.27
C TYR A 156 -7.10 -14.22 -14.34
N ILE A 157 -7.59 -13.31 -15.19
CA ILE A 157 -7.06 -11.94 -15.26
C ILE A 157 -7.28 -11.22 -13.93
N ALA A 158 -8.48 -11.32 -13.33
CA ALA A 158 -8.77 -10.69 -12.05
C ALA A 158 -7.89 -11.23 -10.92
N ILE A 159 -7.69 -12.55 -10.86
CA ILE A 159 -6.78 -13.20 -9.92
C ILE A 159 -5.35 -12.69 -10.14
N LEU A 160 -4.85 -12.75 -11.37
CA LEU A 160 -3.50 -12.30 -11.70
C LEU A 160 -3.29 -10.82 -11.33
N LEU A 161 -4.29 -9.97 -11.60
CA LEU A 161 -4.24 -8.55 -11.27
C LEU A 161 -4.18 -8.33 -9.76
N SER A 162 -4.96 -9.09 -8.97
CA SER A 162 -4.92 -9.01 -7.51
C SER A 162 -3.56 -9.43 -6.93
N HIS A 163 -2.92 -10.49 -7.48
CA HIS A 163 -1.56 -10.88 -7.09
C HIS A 163 -0.51 -9.85 -7.52
N GLY A 164 -0.70 -9.27 -8.72
CA GLY A 164 0.18 -8.24 -9.29
C GLY A 164 0.25 -6.97 -8.45
N ASN A 165 -0.78 -6.66 -7.65
CA ASN A 165 -0.79 -5.53 -6.71
C ASN A 165 0.44 -5.49 -5.79
N SER A 166 0.94 -6.66 -5.37
CA SER A 166 2.14 -6.75 -4.53
C SER A 166 3.39 -6.19 -5.21
N ALA A 167 3.52 -6.38 -6.53
CA ALA A 167 4.63 -5.88 -7.34
C ALA A 167 4.52 -4.39 -7.68
N VAL A 168 3.30 -3.83 -7.68
CA VAL A 168 3.07 -2.41 -7.98
C VAL A 168 3.69 -1.50 -6.92
N ASN A 169 3.70 -1.92 -5.65
CA ASN A 169 4.15 -1.06 -4.54
C ASN A 169 5.63 -0.59 -4.70
N PRO A 170 6.64 -1.48 -4.85
CA PRO A 170 8.02 -1.05 -5.09
C PRO A 170 8.21 -0.19 -6.35
N ILE A 171 7.50 -0.54 -7.43
CA ILE A 171 7.55 0.19 -8.71
C ILE A 171 7.09 1.63 -8.50
N VAL A 172 5.93 1.81 -7.88
CA VAL A 172 5.38 3.14 -7.59
C VAL A 172 6.35 3.95 -6.73
N TYR A 173 6.92 3.37 -5.67
CA TYR A 173 7.88 4.08 -4.82
C TYR A 173 9.17 4.44 -5.55
N ALA A 174 9.71 3.54 -6.38
CA ALA A 174 10.93 3.77 -7.16
C ALA A 174 10.77 4.89 -8.19
N PHE A 175 9.62 4.99 -8.86
CA PHE A 175 9.38 6.05 -9.85
C PHE A 175 8.97 7.39 -9.22
N ARG A 176 8.29 7.39 -8.07
CA ARG A 176 7.69 8.61 -7.49
C ARG A 176 8.55 9.26 -6.42
N ILE A 177 9.24 8.48 -5.58
CA ILE A 177 10.00 9.02 -4.44
C ILE A 177 11.49 9.04 -4.76
N LYS A 178 12.03 10.26 -4.96
CA LYS A 178 13.46 10.47 -5.29
C LYS A 178 14.41 9.78 -4.30
N LYS A 179 14.08 9.80 -3.00
CA LYS A 179 14.89 9.14 -1.94
C LYS A 179 14.96 7.62 -2.13
N PHE A 180 13.82 6.96 -2.41
CA PHE A 180 13.80 5.52 -2.69
C PHE A 180 14.52 5.19 -3.98
N ARG A 181 14.31 5.96 -5.06
CA ARG A 181 15.06 5.79 -6.31
C ARG A 181 16.56 5.84 -6.10
N SER A 182 17.06 6.83 -5.36
CA SER A 182 18.48 6.95 -5.06
C SER A 182 19.01 5.79 -4.22
N ALA A 183 18.23 5.27 -3.27
CA ALA A 183 18.60 4.09 -2.49
C ALA A 183 18.64 2.82 -3.35
N PHE A 184 17.62 2.57 -4.18
CA PHE A 184 17.61 1.44 -5.12
C PHE A 184 18.78 1.48 -6.10
N LEU A 185 19.10 2.64 -6.66
CA LEU A 185 20.26 2.80 -7.55
C LEU A 185 21.60 2.58 -6.82
N LYS A 186 21.71 2.97 -5.55
CA LYS A 186 22.92 2.67 -4.74
C LYS A 186 23.05 1.17 -4.50
N ILE A 187 21.98 0.51 -4.06
CA ILE A 187 21.95 -0.94 -3.85
C ILE A 187 22.28 -1.67 -5.15
N TRP A 188 21.70 -1.26 -6.29
CA TRP A 188 21.99 -1.85 -7.59
C TRP A 188 23.45 -1.69 -8.00
N LYS A 189 24.03 -0.50 -7.85
CA LYS A 189 25.45 -0.26 -8.18
C LYS A 189 26.42 -1.04 -7.29
N GLN A 190 26.07 -1.19 -6.02
CA GLN A 190 26.91 -1.85 -5.02
C GLN A 190 26.83 -3.39 -5.10
N TYR A 191 25.63 -3.94 -5.27
CA TYR A 191 25.41 -5.40 -5.23
C TYR A 191 25.26 -6.06 -6.60
N VAL A 192 24.78 -5.35 -7.63
CA VAL A 192 24.56 -5.93 -8.97
C VAL A 192 25.66 -5.54 -9.95
N CYS A 193 26.19 -4.30 -9.86
CA CYS A 193 27.32 -3.87 -10.68
C CYS A 193 28.70 -4.04 -10.02
N CYS A 194 28.78 -4.61 -8.80
CA CYS A 194 30.02 -4.81 -8.03
C CYS A 194 31.00 -3.62 -8.08
N LYS A 195 30.49 -2.38 -8.03
CA LYS A 195 31.36 -1.21 -7.81
C LYS A 195 31.48 -1.01 -6.31
N GLU A 196 32.65 -1.29 -5.76
CA GLU A 196 32.99 -0.89 -4.41
C GLU A 196 32.73 0.61 -4.25
N THR A 197 31.93 0.95 -3.25
CA THR A 197 31.73 2.35 -2.89
C THR A 197 32.97 2.76 -2.12
N PRO A 198 33.75 3.77 -2.55
CA PRO A 198 34.88 4.22 -1.75
C PRO A 198 34.36 4.63 -0.38
N PRO A 199 35.05 4.26 0.72
CA PRO A 199 34.55 4.47 2.07
C PRO A 199 34.28 5.96 2.28
N GLN A 200 33.10 6.28 2.85
CA GLN A 200 32.83 7.62 3.37
C GLN A 200 33.83 7.89 4.49
N GLY A 201 34.94 8.57 4.15
CA GLY A 201 35.90 9.07 5.11
C GLY A 201 35.18 9.93 6.14
N ASN A 202 35.32 9.52 7.40
CA ASN A 202 34.87 10.25 8.57
C ASN A 202 35.32 11.71 8.51
N TYR A 203 34.40 12.60 8.84
CA TYR A 203 34.76 13.85 9.52
C TYR A 203 35.52 13.49 10.79
N MET A 204 36.83 13.66 10.84
CA MET A 204 37.54 13.83 12.11
C MET A 204 38.81 14.67 11.95
N SER A 205 38.79 15.76 12.71
CA SER A 205 39.84 16.68 13.14
C SER A 205 41.28 16.13 13.22
N GLU A 206 42.21 16.84 12.58
CA GLU A 206 43.62 17.05 13.01
C GLU A 206 43.93 18.53 12.68
N ARG A 207 43.91 19.48 13.62
CA ARG A 207 44.94 19.80 14.62
C ARG A 207 46.33 19.85 13.95
N GLY A 208 46.72 21.05 13.53
CA GLY A 208 47.99 21.28 12.83
C GLY A 208 49.22 21.18 13.73
N PRO A 209 50.42 21.42 13.18
CA PRO A 209 51.54 21.95 13.92
C PRO A 209 51.87 23.38 13.46
N SER A 210 51.91 24.28 14.43
CA SER A 210 52.72 25.50 14.40
C SER A 210 54.17 25.16 14.10
N LEU A 211 54.78 25.84 13.11
CA LEU A 211 56.21 26.12 13.07
C LEU A 211 56.45 27.40 12.28
N ASP A 212 57.46 28.09 12.78
CA ASP A 212 57.67 29.53 12.80
C ASP A 212 58.51 30.03 11.61
N MET A 213 58.47 31.35 11.43
CA MET A 213 59.57 32.22 11.01
C MET A 213 59.64 32.73 9.54
N ARG A 214 59.65 34.08 9.49
CA ARG A 214 60.29 35.03 8.55
C ARG A 214 59.39 35.87 7.64
N GLN A 215 58.85 36.92 8.28
CA GLN A 215 59.15 38.33 8.01
C GLN A 215 59.87 38.74 6.70
N HIS A 216 59.32 39.81 6.13
CA HIS A 216 59.96 40.92 5.41
C HIS A 216 60.28 40.81 3.90
N ARG A 217 59.60 41.72 3.18
CA ARG A 217 60.17 42.75 2.27
C ARG A 217 60.44 42.33 0.82
N ASN A 218 59.55 42.70 -0.09
CA ASN A 218 59.74 43.76 -1.09
C ASN A 218 58.43 44.02 -1.84
#